data_AF-A0AAW8LBI6-F1
#
_entry.id   AF-A0AAW8LBI6-F1
#
_cell.length_a   1.000
_cell.length_b   1.000
_cell.length_c   1.000
_cell.angle_alpha   90.00
_cell.angle_beta   90.00
_cell.angle_gamma   90.00
#
_symmetry.space_group_name_H-M   'P 1'
#
loop_
_entity.id
_entity.type
_entity.pdbx_description
1 polymer ?
#
loop_
_entity_poly.entity_id
_entity_poly.type
_entity_poly.pdbx_seq_one_letter_code
_entity_poly.pdbx_strand_id
1 'polypeptide(L)'
;MHKGIRQSMAWLHSWTGLIFGWLVFAIFLMGSLSYYRHEINLWMQPALAQYEVKQDIAIKTAYQYLQENAPDAKSWYLTAATPESPINTMYWEKADGGYGNATLDANTGKELQLSATLGGDFFYRFHYQLFGIPIIVGRLVVCLAAFIMLIALVSGIITHKKIFTDFFTLRTFKSQRSWLDFHNISSVIALPFFLTITFTGLAIFFYLYLPWGMQKLYPENPYQYFTEIRTKTVLENQSIQPAQNLAIEKLLSQVQQNWGNQPLSTMSVKNPNTSQAQITFIQKEDRTITRNQPQITLNASTGEVLADTRNNSPI
;
A
#
# COMPACT_ATOMS: atom_id res chain seq x y z
N MET A 1 -22.38 -10.87 43.58
CA MET A 1 -21.41 -9.78 43.77
C MET A 1 -21.19 -9.11 42.41
N HIS A 2 -21.75 -7.92 42.18
CA HIS A 2 -21.57 -7.23 40.89
C HIS A 2 -20.10 -6.80 40.78
N LYS A 3 -19.35 -7.40 39.85
CA LYS A 3 -17.98 -6.96 39.53
C LYS A 3 -18.06 -5.51 39.06
N GLY A 4 -17.31 -4.61 39.71
CA GLY A 4 -17.21 -3.23 39.25
C GLY A 4 -16.59 -3.18 37.85
N ILE A 5 -16.92 -2.15 37.05
CA ILE A 5 -16.49 -2.00 35.65
C ILE A 5 -14.99 -2.25 35.49
N ARG A 6 -14.17 -1.67 36.37
CA ARG A 6 -12.71 -1.84 36.36
C ARG A 6 -12.27 -3.29 36.52
N GLN A 7 -12.91 -4.05 37.40
CA GLN A 7 -12.56 -5.46 37.62
C GLN A 7 -12.93 -6.33 36.41
N SER A 8 -14.06 -6.02 35.78
CA SER A 8 -14.46 -6.66 34.52
C SER A 8 -13.49 -6.32 33.37
N MET A 9 -13.06 -5.06 33.26
CA MET A 9 -12.08 -4.65 32.25
C MET A 9 -10.68 -5.24 32.49
N ALA A 10 -10.25 -5.35 33.75
CA ALA A 10 -8.99 -5.99 34.11
C ALA A 10 -8.99 -7.47 33.73
N TRP A 11 -10.12 -8.16 33.98
CA TRP A 11 -10.32 -9.54 33.54
C TRP A 11 -10.26 -9.62 32.01
N LEU A 12 -11.02 -8.78 31.31
CA LEU A 12 -11.06 -8.77 29.85
C LEU A 12 -9.66 -8.55 29.25
N HIS A 13 -8.96 -7.50 29.68
CA HIS A 13 -7.59 -7.18 29.25
C HIS A 13 -6.62 -8.35 29.45
N SER A 14 -6.68 -8.98 30.64
CA SER A 14 -5.78 -10.08 30.98
C SER A 14 -6.02 -11.29 30.07
N TRP A 15 -7.27 -11.67 29.84
CA TRP A 15 -7.59 -12.85 29.04
C TRP A 15 -7.42 -12.62 27.55
N THR A 16 -7.81 -11.44 27.02
CA THR A 16 -7.57 -11.13 25.61
C THR A 16 -6.09 -11.01 25.31
N GLY A 17 -5.32 -10.37 26.20
CA GLY A 17 -3.86 -10.29 26.10
C GLY A 17 -3.19 -11.65 26.19
N LEU A 18 -3.63 -12.54 27.09
CA LEU A 18 -3.03 -13.86 27.26
C LEU A 18 -3.31 -14.79 26.07
N ILE A 19 -4.56 -14.83 25.59
CA ILE A 19 -4.97 -15.76 24.53
C ILE A 19 -4.43 -15.31 23.16
N PHE A 20 -4.51 -14.01 22.86
CA PHE A 20 -4.19 -13.48 21.52
C PHE A 20 -2.83 -12.80 21.45
N GLY A 21 -2.13 -12.64 22.57
CA GLY A 21 -0.86 -11.93 22.66
C GLY A 21 0.21 -12.45 21.72
N TRP A 22 0.34 -13.77 21.56
CA TRP A 22 1.32 -14.36 20.63
C TRP A 22 1.03 -14.09 19.16
N LEU A 23 -0.25 -14.13 18.78
CA LEU A 23 -0.67 -13.82 17.41
C LEU A 23 -0.43 -12.34 17.11
N VAL A 24 -0.86 -11.46 18.01
CA VAL A 24 -0.62 -10.01 17.90
C VAL A 24 0.88 -9.73 17.86
N PHE A 25 1.67 -10.34 18.75
CA PHE A 25 3.12 -10.20 18.75
C PHE A 25 3.74 -10.57 17.40
N ALA A 26 3.38 -11.73 16.83
CA ALA A 26 3.89 -12.14 15.52
C ALA A 26 3.51 -11.13 14.43
N ILE A 27 2.25 -10.68 14.41
CA ILE A 27 1.77 -9.66 13.47
C ILE A 27 2.60 -8.37 13.58
N PHE A 28 2.79 -7.85 14.79
CA PHE A 28 3.56 -6.61 15.01
C PHE A 28 5.03 -6.79 14.70
N LEU A 29 5.64 -7.92 15.07
CA LEU A 29 7.04 -8.22 14.76
C LEU A 29 7.29 -8.22 13.25
N MET A 30 6.44 -8.91 12.48
CA MET A 30 6.55 -8.91 11.01
C MET A 30 6.24 -7.52 10.43
N GLY A 31 5.31 -6.78 11.04
CA GLY A 31 5.03 -5.40 10.68
C GLY A 31 6.24 -4.48 10.89
N SER A 32 6.95 -4.59 12.01
CA SER A 32 8.17 -3.82 12.29
C SER A 32 9.28 -4.15 11.29
N LEU A 33 9.46 -5.42 10.94
CA LEU A 33 10.43 -5.83 9.92
C LEU A 33 10.08 -5.30 8.52
N SER A 34 8.78 -5.14 8.23
CA SER A 34 8.33 -4.61 6.94
C SER A 34 8.71 -3.13 6.70
N TYR A 35 9.16 -2.41 7.73
CA TYR A 35 9.75 -1.08 7.57
C TYR A 35 10.98 -1.12 6.66
N TYR A 36 11.80 -2.19 6.77
CA TYR A 36 13.00 -2.40 5.97
C TYR A 36 12.74 -3.24 4.71
N ARG A 37 11.50 -3.22 4.20
CA ARG A 37 11.07 -4.11 3.11
C ARG A 37 11.97 -3.98 1.88
N HIS A 38 12.28 -2.76 1.46
CA HIS A 38 13.06 -2.51 0.26
C HIS A 38 14.52 -2.92 0.43
N GLU A 39 15.10 -2.61 1.58
CA GLU A 39 16.47 -2.95 1.96
C GLU A 39 16.66 -4.46 2.04
N ILE A 40 15.71 -5.18 2.64
CA ILE A 40 15.73 -6.64 2.69
C ILE A 40 15.58 -7.24 1.28
N ASN A 41 14.68 -6.68 0.46
CA ASN A 41 14.51 -7.11 -0.93
C ASN A 41 15.81 -6.96 -1.74
N LEU A 42 16.49 -5.81 -1.63
CA LEU A 42 17.77 -5.56 -2.29
C LEU A 42 18.90 -6.43 -1.75
N TRP A 43 18.98 -6.59 -0.43
CA TRP A 43 19.98 -7.45 0.21
C TRP A 43 19.87 -8.90 -0.25
N MET A 44 18.64 -9.40 -0.47
CA MET A 44 18.40 -10.74 -1.01
C MET A 44 18.55 -10.85 -2.53
N GLN A 45 18.80 -9.73 -3.23
CA GLN A 45 19.01 -9.66 -4.67
C GLN A 45 20.23 -8.79 -5.00
N PRO A 46 21.46 -9.22 -4.62
CA PRO A 46 22.64 -8.37 -4.67
C PRO A 46 23.01 -7.88 -6.08
N ALA A 47 22.61 -8.60 -7.14
CA ALA A 47 22.79 -8.16 -8.52
C ALA A 47 22.10 -6.81 -8.80
N LEU A 48 20.96 -6.56 -8.16
CA LEU A 48 20.20 -5.33 -8.30
C LEU A 48 20.83 -4.14 -7.55
N ALA A 49 21.60 -4.40 -6.50
CA ALA A 49 22.19 -3.33 -5.67
C ALA A 49 23.22 -2.47 -6.42
N GLN A 50 23.71 -2.93 -7.56
CA GLN A 50 24.69 -2.21 -8.40
C GLN A 50 24.04 -1.40 -9.52
N TYR A 51 22.71 -1.46 -9.66
CA TYR A 51 22.01 -0.83 -10.77
C TYR A 51 21.94 0.67 -10.57
N GLU A 52 22.44 1.43 -11.54
CA GLU A 52 22.16 2.86 -11.64
C GLU A 52 20.81 3.04 -12.32
N VAL A 53 19.86 3.68 -11.64
CA VAL A 53 18.49 3.86 -12.15
C VAL A 53 18.36 5.18 -12.90
N LYS A 54 18.12 5.09 -14.21
CA LYS A 54 17.79 6.25 -15.06
C LYS A 54 16.30 6.20 -15.41
N GLN A 55 15.51 7.01 -14.70
CA GLN A 55 14.05 6.92 -14.76
C GLN A 55 13.46 7.10 -16.17
N ASP A 56 13.99 8.02 -16.97
CA ASP A 56 13.51 8.24 -18.33
C ASP A 56 13.70 6.99 -19.21
N ILE A 57 14.84 6.30 -19.04
CA ILE A 57 15.13 5.04 -19.73
C ILE A 57 14.23 3.93 -19.21
N ALA A 58 14.01 3.87 -17.89
CA ALA A 58 13.14 2.88 -17.26
C ALA A 58 11.70 2.98 -17.76
N ILE A 59 11.12 4.18 -17.82
CA ILE A 59 9.76 4.38 -18.34
C ILE A 59 9.71 4.07 -19.84
N LYS A 60 10.72 4.53 -20.61
CA LYS A 60 10.76 4.30 -22.06
C LYS A 60 10.81 2.82 -22.41
N THR A 61 11.72 2.06 -21.81
CA THR A 61 11.89 0.63 -22.09
C THR A 61 10.65 -0.17 -21.68
N ALA A 62 10.05 0.16 -20.53
CA ALA A 62 8.79 -0.44 -20.09
C ALA A 62 7.62 -0.14 -21.04
N TYR A 63 7.50 1.11 -21.50
CA TYR A 63 6.48 1.51 -22.47
C TYR A 63 6.62 0.75 -23.78
N GLN A 64 7.85 0.64 -24.31
CA GLN A 64 8.13 -0.13 -25.53
C GLN A 64 7.75 -1.61 -25.36
N TYR A 65 8.13 -2.23 -24.23
CA TYR A 65 7.77 -3.61 -23.94
C TYR A 65 6.25 -3.83 -23.92
N LEU A 66 5.50 -2.96 -23.24
CA LEU A 66 4.03 -3.06 -23.17
C LEU A 66 3.38 -2.86 -24.55
N GLN A 67 3.96 -1.97 -25.35
CA GLN A 67 3.49 -1.70 -26.70
C GLN A 67 3.68 -2.88 -27.65
N GLU A 68 4.72 -3.69 -27.44
CA GLU A 68 5.00 -4.91 -28.21
C GLU A 68 4.23 -6.14 -27.69
N ASN A 69 4.15 -6.31 -26.37
CA ASN A 69 3.67 -7.55 -25.74
C ASN A 69 2.20 -7.49 -25.27
N ALA A 70 1.64 -6.29 -25.13
CA ALA A 70 0.28 -6.07 -24.65
C ALA A 70 -0.48 -4.94 -25.39
N PRO A 71 -0.37 -4.81 -26.73
CA PRO A 71 -0.96 -3.68 -27.47
C PRO A 71 -2.48 -3.61 -27.39
N ASP A 72 -3.16 -4.73 -27.17
CA ASP A 72 -4.61 -4.91 -27.13
C ASP A 72 -5.17 -5.04 -25.70
N ALA A 73 -4.33 -4.81 -24.68
CA ALA A 73 -4.76 -4.81 -23.29
C ALA A 73 -5.79 -3.70 -23.02
N LYS A 74 -6.70 -3.91 -22.07
CA LYS A 74 -7.61 -2.86 -21.59
C LYS A 74 -6.87 -1.80 -20.78
N SER A 75 -5.86 -2.22 -20.03
CA SER A 75 -5.06 -1.30 -19.22
C SER A 75 -3.65 -1.82 -18.98
N TRP A 76 -2.72 -0.88 -18.86
CA TRP A 76 -1.35 -1.10 -18.42
C TRP A 76 -1.10 -0.36 -17.12
N TYR A 77 -0.25 -0.95 -16.30
CA TYR A 77 0.23 -0.35 -15.08
C TYR A 77 1.72 -0.67 -14.93
N LEU A 78 2.51 0.37 -14.77
CA LEU A 78 3.96 0.33 -14.57
C LEU A 78 4.29 1.03 -13.27
N THR A 79 4.98 0.34 -12.38
CA THR A 79 5.76 0.96 -11.30
C THR A 79 7.18 1.13 -11.80
N ALA A 80 7.59 2.39 -11.99
CA ALA A 80 8.89 2.73 -12.54
C ALA A 80 9.99 2.41 -11.53
N ALA A 81 11.15 2.01 -12.06
CA ALA A 81 12.32 1.73 -11.24
C ALA A 81 12.72 2.94 -10.39
N THR A 82 13.12 2.67 -9.14
CA THR A 82 13.68 3.65 -8.20
C THR A 82 14.97 3.11 -7.57
N PRO A 83 15.79 3.93 -6.92
CA PRO A 83 16.97 3.42 -6.21
C PRO A 83 16.65 2.33 -5.18
N GLU A 84 15.45 2.37 -4.58
CA GLU A 84 14.98 1.39 -3.60
C GLU A 84 14.41 0.12 -4.23
N SER A 85 14.11 0.16 -5.53
CA SER A 85 13.57 -0.95 -6.33
C SER A 85 14.00 -0.75 -7.80
N PRO A 86 15.23 -1.13 -8.18
CA PRO A 86 15.87 -0.75 -9.44
C PRO A 86 15.43 -1.64 -10.62
N ILE A 87 14.14 -1.97 -10.64
CA ILE A 87 13.48 -2.80 -11.63
C ILE A 87 12.15 -2.15 -12.00
N ASN A 88 11.72 -2.32 -13.25
CA ASN A 88 10.37 -2.00 -13.63
C ASN A 88 9.47 -3.19 -13.32
N THR A 89 8.37 -2.96 -12.62
CA THR A 89 7.33 -3.98 -12.44
C THR A 89 6.07 -3.53 -13.14
N MET A 90 5.51 -4.42 -13.94
CA MET A 90 4.38 -4.11 -14.80
C MET A 90 3.30 -5.18 -14.67
N TYR A 91 2.06 -4.75 -14.78
CA TYR A 91 0.91 -5.62 -14.95
C TYR A 91 -0.07 -5.01 -15.96
N TRP A 92 -0.79 -5.86 -16.66
CA TRP A 92 -1.80 -5.43 -17.62
C TRP A 92 -3.03 -6.32 -17.57
N GLU A 93 -4.20 -5.74 -17.81
CA GLU A 93 -5.45 -6.47 -17.99
C GLU A 93 -5.64 -6.73 -19.49
N LYS A 94 -5.70 -8.00 -19.88
CA LYS A 94 -5.94 -8.43 -21.25
C LYS A 94 -7.39 -8.18 -21.67
N ALA A 95 -7.65 -8.20 -22.98
CA ALA A 95 -9.00 -8.02 -23.53
C ALA A 95 -10.01 -9.05 -22.99
N ASP A 96 -9.55 -10.28 -22.71
CA ASP A 96 -10.36 -11.39 -22.17
C ASP A 96 -10.61 -11.29 -20.64
N GLY A 97 -10.09 -10.26 -19.96
CA GLY A 97 -10.18 -10.09 -18.52
C GLY A 97 -9.11 -10.85 -17.73
N GLY A 98 -8.21 -11.58 -18.40
CA GLY A 98 -7.01 -12.14 -17.77
C GLY A 98 -5.99 -11.06 -17.41
N TYR A 99 -4.99 -11.42 -16.62
CA TYR A 99 -3.89 -10.52 -16.26
C TYR A 99 -2.55 -11.06 -16.77
N GLY A 100 -1.70 -10.15 -17.24
CA GLY A 100 -0.28 -10.40 -17.47
C GLY A 100 0.57 -9.59 -16.50
N ASN A 101 1.79 -10.05 -16.25
CA ASN A 101 2.79 -9.30 -15.50
C ASN A 101 4.18 -9.56 -16.09
N ALA A 102 5.08 -8.60 -15.90
CA ALA A 102 6.48 -8.73 -16.27
C ALA A 102 7.34 -7.88 -15.34
N THR A 103 8.57 -8.32 -15.11
CA THR A 103 9.59 -7.55 -14.40
C THR A 103 10.76 -7.31 -15.34
N LEU A 104 11.12 -6.05 -15.56
CA LEU A 104 12.19 -5.69 -16.49
C LEU A 104 13.37 -5.05 -15.78
N ASP A 105 14.53 -5.25 -16.38
CA ASP A 105 15.71 -4.45 -16.14
C ASP A 105 15.43 -2.99 -16.54
N ALA A 106 15.66 -2.07 -15.61
CA ALA A 106 15.33 -0.66 -15.77
C ALA A 106 16.10 0.04 -16.90
N ASN A 107 17.25 -0.49 -17.30
CA ASN A 107 18.11 0.15 -18.29
C ASN A 107 18.03 -0.54 -19.66
N THR A 108 17.88 -1.86 -19.68
CA THR A 108 17.89 -2.65 -20.93
C THR A 108 16.51 -3.01 -21.45
N GLY A 109 15.46 -2.93 -20.62
CA GLY A 109 14.11 -3.37 -20.99
C GLY A 109 13.94 -4.88 -21.13
N LYS A 110 14.98 -5.67 -20.82
CA LYS A 110 14.91 -7.13 -20.88
C LYS A 110 14.17 -7.66 -19.66
N GLU A 111 13.40 -8.72 -19.86
CA GLU A 111 12.74 -9.41 -18.77
C GLU A 111 13.77 -10.06 -17.84
N LEU A 112 13.58 -9.85 -16.54
CA LEU A 112 14.44 -10.39 -15.50
C LEU A 112 13.75 -11.56 -14.81
N GLN A 113 14.47 -12.67 -14.73
CA GLN A 113 14.12 -13.75 -13.80
C GLN A 113 14.84 -13.48 -12.48
N LEU A 114 14.10 -12.94 -11.52
CA LEU A 114 14.63 -12.69 -10.18
C LEU A 114 14.73 -14.00 -9.40
N SER A 115 15.65 -14.04 -8.43
CA SER A 115 15.75 -15.14 -7.47
C SER A 115 14.40 -15.41 -6.80
N ALA A 116 14.09 -16.68 -6.54
CA ALA A 116 12.85 -17.11 -5.88
C ALA A 116 12.84 -16.76 -4.37
N THR A 117 12.89 -15.47 -4.06
CA THR A 117 12.83 -14.92 -2.70
C THR A 117 11.63 -14.00 -2.56
N LEU A 118 10.95 -14.10 -1.41
CA LEU A 118 9.93 -13.12 -1.02
C LEU A 118 10.56 -11.91 -0.31
N GLY A 119 11.80 -12.00 0.15
CA GLY A 119 12.48 -10.89 0.83
C GLY A 119 11.65 -10.20 1.91
N GLY A 120 11.70 -8.88 1.89
CA GLY A 120 10.87 -8.01 2.72
C GLY A 120 9.38 -8.15 2.45
N ASP A 121 8.97 -8.57 1.24
CA ASP A 121 7.56 -8.79 0.92
C ASP A 121 6.94 -9.90 1.77
N PHE A 122 7.74 -10.87 2.25
CA PHE A 122 7.26 -11.89 3.18
C PHE A 122 6.76 -11.25 4.48
N PHE A 123 7.57 -10.41 5.13
CA PHE A 123 7.22 -9.76 6.39
C PHE A 123 6.03 -8.83 6.21
N TYR A 124 6.04 -8.05 5.13
CA TYR A 124 4.93 -7.17 4.77
C TYR A 124 3.61 -7.95 4.58
N ARG A 125 3.62 -9.04 3.81
CA ARG A 125 2.42 -9.86 3.58
C ARG A 125 1.97 -10.59 4.85
N PHE A 126 2.89 -11.17 5.61
CA PHE A 126 2.55 -11.86 6.86
C PHE A 126 1.79 -10.92 7.81
N HIS A 127 2.27 -9.68 7.94
CA HIS A 127 1.69 -8.69 8.84
C HIS A 127 0.17 -8.49 8.64
N TYR A 128 -0.33 -8.45 7.39
CA TYR A 128 -1.75 -8.17 7.13
C TYR A 128 -2.57 -9.37 6.64
N GLN A 129 -1.95 -10.48 6.22
CA GLN A 129 -2.67 -11.64 5.69
C GLN A 129 -2.13 -13.01 6.14
N LEU A 130 -1.14 -13.05 7.05
CA LEU A 130 -0.44 -14.27 7.48
C LEU A 130 0.18 -15.05 6.30
N PHE A 131 0.74 -16.22 6.58
CA PHE A 131 1.38 -17.10 5.60
C PHE A 131 0.83 -18.53 5.72
N GLY A 132 0.72 -19.23 4.60
CA GLY A 132 0.29 -20.65 4.56
C GLY A 132 -1.22 -20.89 4.63
N ILE A 133 -2.05 -19.84 4.54
CA ILE A 133 -3.52 -19.93 4.57
C ILE A 133 -4.15 -19.08 3.45
N PRO A 134 -5.42 -19.33 3.06
CA PRO A 134 -6.09 -18.53 2.04
C PRO A 134 -6.11 -17.04 2.39
N ILE A 135 -5.81 -16.18 1.40
CA ILE A 135 -5.61 -14.73 1.59
C ILE A 135 -6.76 -14.08 2.37
N ILE A 136 -8.00 -14.38 2.01
CA ILE A 136 -9.18 -13.80 2.67
C ILE A 136 -9.27 -14.24 4.13
N VAL A 137 -9.01 -15.53 4.41
CA VAL A 137 -9.03 -16.08 5.76
C VAL A 137 -7.95 -15.43 6.62
N GLY A 138 -6.73 -15.30 6.10
CA GLY A 138 -5.65 -14.68 6.84
C GLY A 138 -5.90 -13.20 7.14
N ARG A 139 -6.43 -12.44 6.18
CA ARG A 139 -6.83 -11.05 6.43
C ARG A 139 -7.94 -10.95 7.49
N LEU A 140 -8.93 -11.84 7.45
CA LEU A 140 -10.00 -11.88 8.47
C LEU A 140 -9.46 -12.20 9.86
N VAL A 141 -8.52 -13.15 9.97
CA VAL A 141 -7.85 -13.48 11.25
C VAL A 141 -7.07 -12.29 11.79
N VAL A 142 -6.31 -11.59 10.94
CA VAL A 142 -5.57 -10.39 11.34
C VAL A 142 -6.52 -9.26 11.76
N CYS A 143 -7.62 -9.05 11.03
CA CYS A 143 -8.63 -8.05 11.41
C CYS A 143 -9.28 -8.39 12.75
N LEU A 144 -9.60 -9.67 13.00
CA LEU A 144 -10.12 -10.11 14.30
C LEU A 144 -9.09 -9.88 15.42
N ALA A 145 -7.81 -10.19 15.17
CA ALA A 145 -6.74 -9.94 16.12
C ALA A 145 -6.58 -8.43 16.42
N ALA A 146 -6.67 -7.57 15.41
CA ALA A 146 -6.67 -6.11 15.58
C ALA A 146 -7.89 -5.63 16.38
N PHE A 147 -9.08 -6.18 16.14
CA PHE A 147 -10.27 -5.84 16.93
C PHE A 147 -10.13 -6.25 18.41
N ILE A 148 -9.61 -7.45 18.66
CA ILE A 148 -9.33 -7.92 20.03
C ILE A 148 -8.25 -7.07 20.70
N MET A 149 -7.22 -6.66 19.95
CA MET A 149 -6.21 -5.74 20.45
C MET A 149 -6.81 -4.38 20.80
N LEU A 150 -7.73 -3.84 19.99
CA LEU A 150 -8.42 -2.58 20.31
C LEU A 150 -9.21 -2.71 21.62
N ILE A 151 -9.90 -3.84 21.83
CA ILE A 151 -10.56 -4.15 23.10
C ILE A 151 -9.54 -4.23 24.24
N ALA A 152 -8.40 -4.88 24.03
CA ALA A 152 -7.32 -4.98 25.03
C ALA A 152 -6.75 -3.60 25.40
N LEU A 153 -6.55 -2.71 24.41
CA LEU A 153 -6.08 -1.35 24.64
C LEU A 153 -7.09 -0.53 25.43
N VAL A 154 -8.36 -0.51 25.02
CA VAL A 154 -9.42 0.24 25.72
C VAL A 154 -9.64 -0.29 27.14
N SER A 155 -9.72 -1.61 27.30
CA SER A 155 -9.85 -2.23 28.62
C SER A 155 -8.62 -2.02 29.50
N GLY A 156 -7.42 -1.96 28.92
CA GLY A 156 -6.18 -1.57 29.60
C GLY A 156 -6.24 -0.13 30.13
N ILE A 157 -6.60 0.83 29.28
CA ILE A 157 -6.78 2.24 29.68
C ILE A 157 -7.76 2.36 30.85
N ILE A 158 -8.91 1.69 30.79
CA ILE A 158 -9.93 1.73 31.86
C ILE A 158 -9.43 1.07 33.14
N THR A 159 -8.62 0.01 33.03
CA THR A 159 -8.05 -0.70 34.18
C THR A 159 -7.05 0.16 34.95
N HIS A 160 -6.21 0.92 34.24
CA HIS A 160 -5.15 1.73 34.81
C HIS A 160 -5.62 3.13 35.25
N LYS A 161 -6.27 3.22 36.42
CA LYS A 161 -6.70 4.49 37.05
C LYS A 161 -5.54 5.49 37.27
N LYS A 162 -4.32 4.99 37.40
CA LYS A 162 -3.10 5.73 37.77
C LYS A 162 -2.06 5.77 36.64
N ILE A 163 -2.52 5.67 35.39
CA ILE A 163 -1.66 5.52 34.21
C ILE A 163 -0.50 6.53 34.15
N PHE A 164 -0.76 7.81 34.49
CA PHE A 164 0.27 8.85 34.53
C PHE A 164 1.18 8.77 35.74
N THR A 165 0.66 8.44 36.93
CA THR A 165 1.49 8.36 38.14
C THR A 165 2.37 7.12 38.14
N ASP A 166 1.87 6.00 37.62
CA ASP A 166 2.62 4.74 37.56
C ASP A 166 3.69 4.79 36.44
N PHE A 167 3.48 5.63 35.42
CA PHE A 167 4.46 5.91 34.36
C PHE A 167 5.78 6.48 34.90
N PHE A 168 5.73 7.32 35.95
CA PHE A 168 6.94 7.89 36.56
C PHE A 168 7.51 7.01 37.69
N THR A 169 6.96 5.81 37.93
CA THR A 169 7.45 4.92 38.98
C THR A 169 8.16 3.70 38.41
N LEU A 170 9.49 3.67 38.52
CA LEU A 170 10.30 2.48 38.26
C LEU A 170 10.79 1.90 39.58
N ARG A 171 10.20 0.78 40.02
CA ARG A 171 10.73 0.03 41.18
C ARG A 171 11.64 -1.08 40.69
N THR A 172 12.93 -0.82 40.69
CA THR A 172 13.97 -1.80 40.35
C THR A 172 14.13 -2.83 41.49
N PHE A 173 14.62 -4.04 41.16
CA PHE A 173 14.94 -5.11 42.11
C PHE A 173 13.76 -5.80 42.83
N LYS A 174 12.54 -5.75 42.27
CA LYS A 174 11.38 -6.50 42.78
C LYS A 174 10.71 -7.32 41.68
N SER A 175 11.42 -8.30 41.12
CA SER A 175 10.98 -9.32 40.13
C SER A 175 9.60 -9.05 39.47
N GLN A 176 8.50 -9.63 39.98
CA GLN A 176 7.16 -9.50 39.39
C GLN A 176 6.62 -8.06 39.34
N ARG A 177 6.92 -7.24 40.36
CA ARG A 177 6.52 -5.83 40.38
C ARG A 177 7.33 -5.00 39.38
N SER A 178 8.60 -5.33 39.19
CA SER A 178 9.44 -4.68 38.17
C SER A 178 8.96 -4.98 36.75
N TRP A 179 8.49 -6.21 36.48
CA TRP A 179 7.86 -6.56 35.19
C TRP A 179 6.54 -5.82 34.96
N LEU A 180 5.72 -5.67 36.00
CA LEU A 180 4.48 -4.90 35.91
C LEU A 180 4.76 -3.41 35.67
N ASP A 181 5.72 -2.83 36.39
CA ASP A 181 6.12 -1.44 36.21
C ASP A 181 6.69 -1.22 34.78
N PHE A 182 7.49 -2.17 34.25
CA PHE A 182 7.97 -2.13 32.86
C PHE A 182 6.83 -2.23 31.83
N HIS A 183 5.89 -3.15 32.02
CA HIS A 183 4.71 -3.27 31.16
C HIS A 183 3.89 -1.98 31.17
N ASN A 184 3.68 -1.36 32.34
CA ASN A 184 2.95 -0.10 32.46
C ASN A 184 3.66 1.02 31.69
N ILE A 185 4.97 1.19 31.91
CA ILE A 185 5.74 2.28 31.29
C ILE A 185 5.81 2.12 29.77
N SER A 186 6.16 0.93 29.30
CA SER A 186 6.19 0.62 27.86
C SER A 186 4.82 0.76 27.21
N SER A 187 3.76 0.31 27.88
CA SER A 187 2.39 0.42 27.37
C SER A 187 1.95 1.88 27.24
N VAL A 188 2.26 2.76 28.20
CA VAL A 188 1.89 4.18 28.12
C VAL A 188 2.63 4.90 26.98
N ILE A 189 3.93 4.65 26.82
CA ILE A 189 4.72 5.23 25.72
C ILE A 189 4.20 4.75 24.36
N ALA A 190 3.92 3.45 24.25
CA ALA A 190 3.49 2.86 22.99
C ALA A 190 2.00 3.08 22.68
N LEU A 191 1.18 3.43 23.69
CA LEU A 191 -0.28 3.55 23.57
C LEU A 191 -0.76 4.38 22.36
N PRO A 192 -0.29 5.62 22.11
CA PRO A 192 -0.75 6.39 20.97
C PRO A 192 -0.45 5.70 19.63
N PHE A 193 0.69 5.01 19.53
CA PHE A 193 1.09 4.28 18.33
C PHE A 193 0.26 3.01 18.16
N PHE A 194 0.10 2.20 19.22
CA PHE A 194 -0.71 0.99 19.17
C PHE A 194 -2.17 1.29 18.89
N LEU A 195 -2.75 2.33 19.48
CA LEU A 195 -4.12 2.75 19.19
C LEU A 195 -4.26 3.14 17.71
N THR A 196 -3.35 3.98 17.21
CA THR A 196 -3.36 4.43 15.82
C THR A 196 -3.20 3.27 14.85
N ILE A 197 -2.17 2.42 15.02
CA ILE A 197 -1.87 1.30 14.12
C ILE A 197 -3.01 0.25 14.14
N THR A 198 -3.57 -0.04 15.31
CA THR A 198 -4.68 -0.99 15.43
C THR A 198 -5.93 -0.45 14.74
N PHE A 199 -6.25 0.82 14.97
CA PHE A 199 -7.41 1.47 14.35
C PHE A 199 -7.26 1.58 12.83
N THR A 200 -6.11 2.03 12.33
CA THR A 200 -5.87 2.17 10.89
C THR A 200 -5.84 0.81 10.20
N GLY A 201 -5.27 -0.22 10.85
CA GLY A 201 -5.30 -1.59 10.35
C GLY A 201 -6.73 -2.10 10.11
N LEU A 202 -7.64 -1.86 11.06
CA LEU A 202 -9.06 -2.14 10.87
C LEU A 202 -9.64 -1.29 9.73
N ALA A 203 -9.47 0.04 9.79
CA ALA A 203 -10.04 0.96 8.81
C ALA A 203 -9.65 0.64 7.35
N ILE A 204 -8.41 0.21 7.09
CA ILE A 204 -7.95 -0.17 5.75
C ILE A 204 -8.71 -1.38 5.20
N PHE A 205 -9.08 -2.33 6.07
CA PHE A 205 -9.76 -3.57 5.70
C PHE A 205 -11.27 -3.54 5.95
N PHE A 206 -11.88 -2.34 6.11
CA PHE A 206 -13.30 -2.19 6.40
C PHE A 206 -14.20 -3.02 5.46
N TYR A 207 -13.83 -3.14 4.18
CA TYR A 207 -14.59 -3.86 3.17
C TYR A 207 -14.73 -5.36 3.43
N LEU A 208 -13.88 -5.96 4.28
CA LEU A 208 -13.97 -7.38 4.61
C LEU A 208 -15.09 -7.69 5.59
N TYR A 209 -15.46 -6.74 6.45
CA TYR A 209 -16.41 -6.97 7.54
C TYR A 209 -17.55 -5.93 7.60
N LEU A 210 -17.48 -4.85 6.80
CA LEU A 210 -18.55 -3.87 6.55
C LEU A 210 -18.84 -3.70 5.04
N PRO A 211 -19.12 -4.77 4.26
CA PRO A 211 -19.25 -4.67 2.81
C PRO A 211 -20.56 -4.04 2.33
N TRP A 212 -21.58 -3.96 3.19
CA TRP A 212 -22.97 -3.67 2.79
C TRP A 212 -23.16 -2.34 2.06
N GLY A 213 -22.40 -1.31 2.41
CA GLY A 213 -22.45 -0.02 1.72
C GLY A 213 -22.04 -0.13 0.25
N MET A 214 -20.94 -0.85 -0.01
CA MET A 214 -20.46 -1.08 -1.38
C MET A 214 -21.38 -2.02 -2.13
N GLN A 215 -21.85 -3.10 -1.50
CA GLN A 215 -22.79 -4.04 -2.13
C GLN A 215 -24.12 -3.38 -2.52
N LYS A 216 -24.59 -2.40 -1.73
CA LYS A 216 -25.81 -1.65 -2.05
C LYS A 216 -25.63 -0.68 -3.22
N LEU A 217 -24.47 -0.03 -3.31
CA LEU A 217 -24.18 0.96 -4.36
C LEU A 217 -23.72 0.30 -5.67
N TYR A 218 -23.04 -0.85 -5.58
CA TYR A 218 -22.47 -1.61 -6.69
C TYR A 218 -22.89 -3.09 -6.59
N PRO A 219 -24.16 -3.43 -6.83
CA PRO A 219 -24.68 -4.79 -6.63
C PRO A 219 -24.01 -5.84 -7.52
N GLU A 220 -23.67 -5.48 -8.76
CA GLU A 220 -23.05 -6.39 -9.73
C GLU A 220 -21.52 -6.51 -9.54
N ASN A 221 -20.87 -5.43 -9.09
CA ASN A 221 -19.41 -5.41 -8.90
C ASN A 221 -18.98 -4.51 -7.72
N PRO A 222 -19.04 -5.02 -6.48
CA PRO A 222 -18.67 -4.24 -5.28
C PRO A 222 -17.27 -3.64 -5.29
N TYR A 223 -16.33 -4.21 -6.06
CA TYR A 223 -14.96 -3.70 -6.15
C TYR A 223 -14.79 -2.53 -7.11
N GLN A 224 -15.80 -2.22 -7.95
CA GLN A 224 -15.81 -1.03 -8.80
C GLN A 224 -15.62 0.26 -7.99
N TYR A 225 -16.12 0.29 -6.76
CA TYR A 225 -15.86 1.36 -5.79
C TYR A 225 -14.39 1.77 -5.73
N PHE A 226 -13.47 0.79 -5.65
CA PHE A 226 -12.04 1.07 -5.56
C PHE A 226 -11.45 1.64 -6.85
N THR A 227 -12.01 1.28 -8.01
CA THR A 227 -11.59 1.83 -9.31
C THR A 227 -11.98 3.30 -9.41
N GLU A 228 -13.19 3.66 -8.98
CA GLU A 228 -13.71 5.03 -9.07
C GLU A 228 -12.99 6.00 -8.13
N ILE A 229 -12.64 5.56 -6.91
CA ILE A 229 -11.92 6.43 -5.97
C ILE A 229 -10.42 6.55 -6.28
N ARG A 230 -9.83 5.58 -7.01
CA ARG A 230 -8.38 5.58 -7.33
C ARG A 230 -8.05 6.23 -8.66
N THR A 231 -9.00 6.29 -9.59
CA THR A 231 -8.77 6.89 -10.91
C THR A 231 -9.88 7.86 -11.26
N LYS A 232 -9.50 9.12 -11.55
CA LYS A 232 -10.39 10.04 -12.28
C LYS A 232 -10.49 9.56 -13.71
N THR A 233 -11.46 8.70 -13.99
CA THR A 233 -11.76 8.27 -15.36
C THR A 233 -12.53 9.40 -16.02
N VAL A 234 -11.96 10.05 -17.02
CA VAL A 234 -12.72 10.94 -17.90
C VAL A 234 -13.50 10.03 -18.84
N LEU A 235 -14.80 9.89 -18.62
CA LEU A 235 -15.70 9.14 -19.51
C LEU A 235 -15.95 9.98 -20.75
N GLU A 236 -15.32 9.64 -21.87
CA GLU A 236 -15.72 10.17 -23.18
C GLU A 236 -16.74 9.25 -23.82
N ASN A 237 -17.91 9.79 -24.17
CA ASN A 237 -19.03 9.07 -24.79
C ASN A 237 -18.83 8.76 -26.29
N GLN A 238 -17.58 8.64 -26.75
CA GLN A 238 -17.28 8.33 -28.15
C GLN A 238 -16.97 6.84 -28.33
N SER A 239 -17.19 6.33 -29.55
CA SER A 239 -16.79 4.97 -29.89
C SER A 239 -15.26 4.85 -29.84
N ILE A 240 -14.76 3.84 -29.15
CA ILE A 240 -13.33 3.48 -29.14
C ILE A 240 -12.93 3.06 -30.56
N GLN A 241 -12.02 3.81 -31.18
CA GLN A 241 -11.43 3.47 -32.48
C GLN A 241 -9.93 3.21 -32.33
N PRO A 242 -9.32 2.35 -33.16
CA PRO A 242 -7.87 2.18 -33.16
C PRO A 242 -7.16 3.50 -33.46
N ALA A 243 -6.18 3.87 -32.65
CA ALA A 243 -5.32 5.02 -32.86
C ALA A 243 -3.92 4.72 -32.32
N GLN A 244 -2.89 5.30 -32.91
CA GLN A 244 -1.53 5.06 -32.42
C GLN A 244 -1.23 6.01 -31.26
N ASN A 245 -0.80 5.46 -30.13
CA ASN A 245 -0.27 6.29 -29.04
C ASN A 245 0.98 7.06 -29.53
N LEU A 246 1.19 8.26 -29.00
CA LEU A 246 2.42 9.00 -29.20
C LEU A 246 3.63 8.26 -28.62
N ALA A 247 4.80 8.63 -29.14
CA ALA A 247 6.07 8.24 -28.54
C ALA A 247 6.13 8.75 -27.09
N ILE A 248 6.59 7.89 -26.19
CA ILE A 248 6.65 8.16 -24.74
C ILE A 248 7.47 9.42 -24.42
N GLU A 249 8.49 9.73 -25.22
CA GLU A 249 9.31 10.93 -25.07
C GLU A 249 8.50 12.23 -25.24
N LYS A 250 7.53 12.24 -26.16
CA LYS A 250 6.64 13.40 -26.33
C LYS A 250 5.72 13.58 -25.13
N LEU A 251 5.19 12.47 -24.61
CA LEU A 251 4.32 12.46 -23.43
C LEU A 251 5.08 12.87 -22.17
N LEU A 252 6.29 12.35 -21.96
CA LEU A 252 7.17 12.75 -20.86
C LEU A 252 7.59 14.23 -20.97
N SER A 253 7.86 14.72 -22.19
CA SER A 253 8.14 16.15 -22.41
C SER A 253 6.94 17.02 -22.02
N GLN A 254 5.71 16.59 -22.32
CA GLN A 254 4.51 17.30 -21.90
C GLN A 254 4.38 17.33 -20.38
N VAL A 255 4.63 16.20 -19.70
CA VAL A 255 4.65 16.16 -18.23
C VAL A 255 5.72 17.10 -17.68
N GLN A 256 6.94 17.07 -18.22
CA GLN A 256 8.03 17.92 -17.79
C GLN A 256 7.75 19.41 -18.00
N GLN A 257 7.03 19.80 -19.06
CA GLN A 257 6.62 21.19 -19.27
C GLN A 257 5.63 21.67 -18.19
N ASN A 258 4.70 20.81 -17.76
CA ASN A 258 3.71 21.16 -16.75
C ASN A 258 4.29 21.08 -15.33
N TRP A 259 5.16 20.11 -15.07
CA TRP A 259 5.57 19.74 -13.71
C TRP A 259 7.05 20.00 -13.39
N GLY A 260 7.87 20.32 -14.39
CA GLY A 260 9.33 20.34 -14.28
C GLY A 260 9.91 18.93 -14.21
N ASN A 261 11.21 18.83 -13.89
CA ASN A 261 11.94 17.56 -13.82
C ASN A 261 11.69 16.84 -12.48
N GLN A 262 10.44 16.42 -12.24
CA GLN A 262 10.03 15.74 -11.01
C GLN A 262 10.05 14.22 -11.21
N PRO A 263 10.55 13.44 -10.24
CA PRO A 263 10.54 11.99 -10.35
C PRO A 263 9.11 11.45 -10.33
N LEU A 264 8.83 10.48 -11.19
CA LEU A 264 7.55 9.79 -11.31
C LEU A 264 7.61 8.43 -10.58
N SER A 265 6.50 7.97 -10.00
CA SER A 265 6.42 6.64 -9.37
C SER A 265 5.77 5.61 -10.29
N THR A 266 4.68 6.02 -10.94
CA THR A 266 3.78 5.11 -11.65
C THR A 266 3.36 5.73 -12.97
N MET A 267 3.23 4.89 -13.99
CA MET A 267 2.57 5.19 -15.25
C MET A 267 1.45 4.16 -15.45
N SER A 268 0.24 4.62 -15.75
CA SER A 268 -0.85 3.73 -16.14
C SER A 268 -1.47 4.18 -17.44
N VAL A 269 -1.82 3.24 -18.31
CA VAL A 269 -2.49 3.53 -19.59
C VAL A 269 -3.83 2.81 -19.60
N LYS A 270 -4.92 3.51 -19.89
CA LYS A 270 -6.23 2.91 -20.15
C LYS A 270 -6.51 2.95 -21.64
N ASN A 271 -7.13 1.89 -22.17
CA ASN A 271 -7.45 1.71 -23.59
C ASN A 271 -6.26 2.04 -24.52
N PRO A 272 -5.06 1.47 -24.28
CA PRO A 272 -3.90 1.73 -25.12
C PRO A 272 -4.20 1.49 -26.60
N ASN A 273 -3.58 2.29 -27.47
CA ASN A 273 -3.72 2.20 -28.92
C ASN A 273 -5.14 2.45 -29.44
N THR A 274 -5.85 3.35 -28.78
CA THR A 274 -7.19 3.77 -29.18
C THR A 274 -7.35 5.29 -29.13
N SER A 275 -8.39 5.80 -29.78
CA SER A 275 -8.80 7.21 -29.75
C SER A 275 -9.06 7.71 -28.32
N GLN A 276 -9.38 6.80 -27.40
CA GLN A 276 -9.65 7.08 -25.98
C GLN A 276 -8.50 6.66 -25.07
N ALA A 277 -7.31 6.46 -25.61
CA ALA A 277 -6.15 6.09 -24.81
C ALA A 277 -5.82 7.21 -23.82
N GLN A 278 -5.82 6.90 -22.52
CA GLN A 278 -5.48 7.84 -21.46
C GLN A 278 -4.24 7.34 -20.74
N ILE A 279 -3.20 8.17 -20.68
CA ILE A 279 -1.98 7.88 -19.93
C ILE A 279 -1.90 8.78 -18.70
N THR A 280 -1.81 8.17 -17.53
CA THR A 280 -1.70 8.86 -16.25
C THR A 280 -0.31 8.63 -15.67
N PHE A 281 0.37 9.71 -15.32
CA PHE A 281 1.62 9.69 -14.57
C PHE A 281 1.38 10.18 -13.15
N ILE A 282 1.99 9.51 -12.18
CA ILE A 282 1.91 9.86 -10.75
C ILE A 282 3.30 10.30 -10.28
N GLN A 283 3.38 11.45 -9.62
CA GLN A 283 4.63 11.93 -9.04
C GLN A 283 5.11 11.01 -7.90
N LYS A 284 6.42 10.81 -7.76
CA LYS A 284 7.01 9.99 -6.69
C LYS A 284 6.85 10.66 -5.33
N GLU A 285 7.19 11.94 -5.25
CA GLU A 285 7.04 12.71 -4.02
C GLU A 285 5.58 13.09 -3.77
N ASP A 286 5.12 12.82 -2.56
CA ASP A 286 3.87 13.35 -2.05
C ASP A 286 4.17 14.41 -0.98
N ARG A 287 3.81 15.66 -1.24
CA ARG A 287 3.94 16.77 -0.29
C ARG A 287 2.63 17.09 0.41
N THR A 288 1.60 16.28 0.21
CA THR A 288 0.26 16.48 0.78
C THR A 288 0.08 15.68 2.07
N ILE A 289 -0.69 16.23 3.00
CA ILE A 289 -1.12 15.51 4.21
C ILE A 289 -2.18 14.44 3.86
N THR A 290 -2.97 14.68 2.80
CA THR A 290 -4.08 13.82 2.38
C THR A 290 -3.65 12.58 1.61
N ARG A 291 -2.34 12.40 1.35
CA ARG A 291 -1.78 11.34 0.51
C ARG A 291 -2.33 11.31 -0.92
N ASN A 292 -2.66 12.48 -1.46
CA ASN A 292 -3.13 12.65 -2.82
C ASN A 292 -1.94 13.02 -3.71
N GLN A 293 -1.12 12.02 -4.03
CA GLN A 293 0.00 12.18 -4.96
C GLN A 293 -0.47 12.90 -6.22
N PRO A 294 0.23 13.95 -6.67
CA PRO A 294 -0.08 14.62 -7.92
C PRO A 294 -0.14 13.63 -9.08
N GLN A 295 -1.21 13.72 -9.88
CA GLN A 295 -1.44 12.91 -11.07
C GLN A 295 -1.71 13.83 -12.26
N ILE A 296 -1.09 13.54 -13.39
CA ILE A 296 -1.39 14.19 -14.66
C ILE A 296 -1.84 13.11 -15.64
N THR A 297 -2.98 13.34 -16.27
CA THR A 297 -3.57 12.45 -17.27
C THR A 297 -3.54 13.16 -18.62
N LEU A 298 -2.95 12.51 -19.61
CA LEU A 298 -2.87 12.96 -20.98
C LEU A 298 -3.68 12.05 -21.89
N ASN A 299 -4.22 12.58 -22.98
CA ASN A 299 -4.65 11.76 -24.10
C ASN A 299 -3.39 11.18 -24.75
N ALA A 300 -3.27 9.85 -24.82
CA ALA A 300 -2.06 9.20 -25.28
C ALA A 300 -1.84 9.38 -26.79
N SER A 301 -2.87 9.68 -27.59
CA SER A 301 -2.79 9.89 -29.04
C SER A 301 -2.47 11.35 -29.42
N THR A 302 -2.92 12.33 -28.63
CA THR A 302 -2.73 13.76 -28.93
C THR A 302 -1.70 14.45 -28.03
N GLY A 303 -1.44 13.91 -26.84
CA GLY A 303 -0.62 14.54 -25.80
C GLY A 303 -1.33 15.66 -25.04
N GLU A 304 -2.61 15.91 -25.31
CA GLU A 304 -3.41 16.91 -24.62
C GLU A 304 -3.58 16.55 -23.13
N VAL A 305 -3.46 17.55 -22.25
CA VAL A 305 -3.69 17.37 -20.81
C VAL A 305 -5.20 17.28 -20.55
N LEU A 306 -5.67 16.10 -20.14
CA LEU A 306 -7.07 15.86 -19.80
C LEU A 306 -7.38 16.21 -18.34
N ALA A 307 -6.43 15.97 -17.44
CA ALA A 307 -6.57 16.30 -16.03
C ALA A 307 -5.20 16.49 -15.37
N ASP A 308 -5.09 17.44 -14.45
CA ASP A 308 -3.93 17.63 -13.57
C ASP A 308 -4.44 17.86 -12.14
N THR A 309 -3.98 17.02 -11.20
CA THR A 309 -4.35 17.11 -9.78
C THR A 309 -3.28 17.77 -8.93
N ARG A 310 -2.19 18.25 -9.52
CA ARG A 310 -1.12 18.91 -8.79
C ARG A 310 -1.63 20.18 -8.13
N ASN A 311 -1.47 20.26 -6.81
CA ASN A 311 -1.79 21.46 -6.07
C ASN A 311 -0.64 22.48 -6.22
N ASN A 312 -0.92 23.58 -6.93
CA ASN A 312 0.03 24.68 -7.14
C ASN A 312 -0.17 25.83 -6.14
N SER A 313 -1.06 25.68 -5.15
CA SER A 313 -1.21 26.68 -4.09
C SER A 313 0.10 26.80 -3.30
N PRO A 314 0.60 28.03 -3.06
CA PRO A 314 1.72 28.22 -2.14
C PRO A 314 1.25 27.81 -0.74
N ILE A 315 1.83 26.74 -0.21
CA ILE A 315 1.78 26.39 1.21
C ILE A 315 3.11 26.83 1.80
#